data_AF-A0A5A8DRL6-F1
#
_entry.id   AF-A0A5A8DRL6-F1
#
_cell.length_a   1.000
_cell.length_b   1.000
_cell.length_c   1.000
_cell.angle_alpha   90.00
_cell.angle_beta   90.00
_cell.angle_gamma   90.00
#
_symmetry.space_group_name_H-M   'P 1'
#
loop_
_entity.id
_entity.type
_entity.pdbx_description
1 polymer ?
#
loop_
_entity_poly.entity_id
_entity_poly.type
_entity_poly.pdbx_seq_one_letter_code
_entity_poly.pdbx_strand_id
1 'polypeptide(L)'
;MDTHSIDDAASMLAPFPKRAPVLTAGVQLPAGVDFLRGDAEPMHVKASPNGIKGAYGILAGDPGRIAKIAALFDDPAEVATNRGFTVWRGQLDGVNVFAAAHGIGSASAAIVFEELALLGCHTLIRVGTCGSLQAGMRVGDVVVSTGCIRDDGTTRAYLPAEFPAVASHELVTALRLATMGAEGDRPPWVGVTHCKGSFYSEVPGYVPDAAAADARWAAWVGGGAVATEMEGAALFAIGGARNVRTGMVLAVLGVTKKGPGAADESTAEAVASILTDSEEAAAGKTRAIRAAVDALRIVIRHDVTAATAGAAKRVEDRVPAAVPLAAPRAVKASTTRHCPHHGHCHAPAIGLIAVGAAAFGALAALAATAALRRAD
;
A
#
# COMPACT_ATOMS: atom_id res chain seq x y z
N MET A 1 18.42 10.53 -0.33
CA MET A 1 18.24 11.68 0.57
C MET A 1 19.22 11.64 1.73
N ASP A 2 19.57 12.79 2.31
CA ASP A 2 20.23 12.82 3.61
C ASP A 2 19.22 12.59 4.76
N THR A 3 19.73 12.39 5.98
CA THR A 3 18.88 12.04 7.12
C THR A 3 17.94 13.17 7.55
N HIS A 4 18.34 14.43 7.41
CA HIS A 4 17.50 15.59 7.73
C HIS A 4 16.33 15.73 6.75
N SER A 5 16.56 15.52 5.45
CA SER A 5 15.49 15.52 4.44
C SER A 5 14.46 14.40 4.66
N ILE A 6 14.86 13.27 5.24
CA ILE A 6 13.96 12.17 5.59
C ILE A 6 13.09 12.54 6.79
N ASP A 7 13.65 13.19 7.81
CA ASP A 7 12.89 13.63 9.00
C ASP A 7 11.86 14.70 8.65
N ASP A 8 12.26 15.68 7.82
CA ASP A 8 11.34 16.70 7.31
C ASP A 8 10.19 16.05 6.52
N ALA A 9 10.51 15.13 5.60
CA ALA A 9 9.50 14.39 4.83
C ALA A 9 8.55 13.57 5.71
N ALA A 10 9.06 12.92 6.77
CA ALA A 10 8.26 12.16 7.71
C ALA A 10 7.31 13.06 8.51
N SER A 11 7.72 14.28 8.86
CA SER A 11 6.90 15.25 9.60
C SER A 11 5.72 15.82 8.79
N MET A 12 5.82 15.81 7.45
CA MET A 12 4.77 16.27 6.54
C MET A 12 3.60 15.27 6.41
N LEU A 13 3.78 14.04 6.88
CA LEU A 13 2.78 12.99 6.83
C LEU A 13 1.85 13.10 8.05
N ALA A 14 0.54 13.15 7.82
CA ALA A 14 -0.44 13.14 8.90
C ALA A 14 -0.41 11.80 9.66
N PRO A 15 -0.68 11.76 10.98
CA PRO A 15 -0.68 10.51 11.75
C PRO A 15 -1.64 9.48 11.15
N PHE A 16 -1.13 8.29 10.85
CA PHE A 16 -1.89 7.25 10.18
C PHE A 16 -2.58 6.30 11.18
N PRO A 17 -3.80 5.83 10.88
CA PRO A 17 -4.39 4.76 11.66
C PRO A 17 -3.52 3.50 11.54
N LYS A 18 -3.20 2.87 12.68
CA LYS A 18 -2.49 1.58 12.68
C LYS A 18 -3.28 0.57 11.84
N ARG A 19 -2.69 0.09 10.76
CA ARG A 19 -3.27 -1.01 9.97
C ARG A 19 -2.68 -2.32 10.47
N ALA A 20 -3.51 -3.11 11.13
CA ALA A 20 -3.23 -4.52 11.35
C ALA A 20 -3.73 -5.28 10.11
N PRO A 21 -2.90 -6.13 9.46
CA PRO A 21 -3.37 -6.99 8.39
C PRO A 21 -4.62 -7.74 8.86
N VAL A 22 -5.66 -7.88 8.03
CA VAL A 22 -6.96 -8.41 8.50
C VAL A 22 -6.84 -9.83 9.07
N LEU A 23 -5.76 -10.56 8.77
CA LEU A 23 -5.49 -11.87 9.35
C LEU A 23 -5.05 -11.84 10.83
N THR A 24 -4.57 -10.70 11.34
CA THR A 24 -4.39 -10.48 12.79
C THR A 24 -5.64 -9.87 13.46
N ALA A 25 -6.68 -9.52 12.69
CA ALA A 25 -7.90 -8.87 13.18
C ALA A 25 -9.22 -9.54 12.76
N GLY A 26 -9.21 -10.77 12.21
CA GLY A 26 -10.42 -11.59 12.08
C GLY A 26 -10.85 -12.06 10.67
N VAL A 27 -9.99 -12.09 9.65
CA VAL A 27 -10.23 -13.04 8.53
C VAL A 27 -10.01 -14.44 9.10
N GLN A 28 -11.08 -15.03 9.64
CA GLN A 28 -11.08 -16.44 10.02
C GLN A 28 -11.06 -17.24 8.73
N LEU A 29 -9.92 -17.90 8.46
CA LEU A 29 -9.93 -19.01 7.53
C LEU A 29 -10.99 -20.02 7.99
N PRO A 30 -11.69 -20.71 7.07
CA PRO A 30 -12.61 -21.77 7.44
C PRO A 30 -11.91 -22.76 8.39
N ALA A 31 -12.64 -23.28 9.37
CA ALA A 31 -12.08 -24.23 10.33
C ALA A 31 -11.37 -25.40 9.60
N GLY A 32 -10.11 -25.64 9.94
CA GLY A 32 -9.26 -26.67 9.31
C GLY A 32 -8.47 -26.22 8.08
N VAL A 33 -8.62 -24.97 7.63
CA VAL A 33 -7.77 -24.38 6.59
C VAL A 33 -6.60 -23.65 7.25
N ASP A 34 -5.40 -24.22 7.10
CA ASP A 34 -4.15 -23.57 7.47
C ASP A 34 -3.24 -23.49 6.23
N PHE A 35 -2.94 -22.27 5.80
CA PHE A 35 -2.02 -22.02 4.69
C PHE A 35 -0.55 -21.99 5.15
N LEU A 36 -0.32 -22.03 6.46
CA LEU A 36 1.00 -22.17 7.06
C LEU A 36 1.24 -23.66 7.38
N ARG A 37 2.43 -24.17 7.07
CA ARG A 37 2.84 -25.52 7.47
C ARG A 37 3.43 -25.46 8.87
N GLY A 38 3.02 -26.38 9.75
CA GLY A 38 3.69 -26.73 11.02
C GLY A 38 4.35 -25.55 11.72
N ASP A 39 5.62 -25.31 11.39
CA ASP A 39 6.50 -24.24 11.88
C ASP A 39 6.19 -22.81 11.34
N ALA A 40 4.94 -22.53 10.99
CA ALA A 40 4.44 -21.24 10.49
C ALA A 40 4.99 -20.77 9.12
N GLU A 41 5.53 -21.66 8.28
CA GLU A 41 6.01 -21.30 6.93
C GLU A 41 4.95 -21.51 5.86
N PRO A 42 4.73 -20.55 4.94
CA PRO A 42 3.77 -20.72 3.88
C PRO A 42 4.34 -21.56 2.72
N MET A 43 3.45 -22.09 1.88
CA MET A 43 3.79 -23.13 0.88
C MET A 43 4.83 -22.66 -0.16
N HIS A 44 4.78 -21.41 -0.60
CA HIS A 44 5.54 -20.94 -1.75
C HIS A 44 6.75 -20.11 -1.37
N VAL A 45 6.63 -19.15 -0.47
CA VAL A 45 7.74 -18.28 -0.04
C VAL A 45 8.69 -19.05 0.90
N LYS A 46 8.16 -19.99 1.71
CA LYS A 46 8.93 -20.77 2.70
C LYS A 46 9.82 -19.91 3.61
N ALA A 47 9.29 -18.77 4.04
CA ALA A 47 9.91 -17.94 5.05
C ALA A 47 9.01 -17.95 6.30
N SER A 48 9.59 -18.20 7.46
CA SER A 48 8.85 -18.14 8.72
C SER A 48 8.70 -16.69 9.20
N PRO A 49 7.74 -16.39 10.10
CA PRO A 49 7.64 -15.08 10.73
C PRO A 49 8.96 -14.66 11.40
N ASN A 50 9.64 -15.63 12.03
CA ASN A 50 10.95 -15.44 12.66
C ASN A 50 12.10 -15.30 11.65
N GLY A 51 11.92 -15.76 10.41
CA GLY A 51 12.87 -15.59 9.33
C GLY A 51 12.81 -14.18 8.74
N ILE A 52 11.61 -13.68 8.45
CA ILE A 52 11.43 -12.34 7.88
C ILE A 52 11.64 -11.25 8.94
N LYS A 53 11.18 -11.47 10.18
CA LYS A 53 11.23 -10.53 11.34
C LYS A 53 10.74 -9.10 11.08
N GLY A 54 10.25 -8.79 9.89
CA GLY A 54 10.03 -7.45 9.39
C GLY A 54 8.61 -7.27 8.90
N ALA A 55 8.02 -6.13 9.26
CA ALA A 55 6.67 -5.78 8.89
C ALA A 55 6.60 -4.87 7.64
N TYR A 56 7.78 -4.48 7.15
CA TYR A 56 8.04 -3.58 6.04
C TYR A 56 8.85 -4.31 4.98
N GLY A 57 8.32 -4.37 3.75
CA GLY A 57 8.90 -5.15 2.67
C GLY A 57 9.08 -4.35 1.38
N ILE A 58 10.19 -4.59 0.69
CA ILE A 58 10.41 -4.16 -0.70
C ILE A 58 10.33 -5.38 -1.62
N LEU A 59 9.47 -5.34 -2.61
CA LEU A 59 9.16 -6.47 -3.48
C LEU A 59 9.65 -6.21 -4.90
N ALA A 60 10.20 -7.22 -5.57
CA ALA A 60 10.58 -7.11 -6.98
C ALA A 60 10.24 -8.37 -7.77
N GLY A 61 10.01 -8.23 -9.08
CA GLY A 61 9.72 -9.38 -9.93
C GLY A 61 10.92 -10.30 -10.13
N ASP A 62 12.07 -9.69 -10.45
CA ASP A 62 13.33 -10.41 -10.70
C ASP A 62 14.01 -10.82 -9.39
N PRO A 63 14.24 -12.12 -9.15
CA PRO A 63 14.97 -12.61 -7.97
C PRO A 63 16.39 -12.05 -7.86
N GLY A 64 17.06 -11.81 -8.99
CA GLY A 64 18.40 -11.20 -9.03
C GLY A 64 18.44 -9.75 -8.53
N ARG A 65 17.27 -9.09 -8.39
CA ARG A 65 17.16 -7.75 -7.82
C ARG A 65 17.10 -7.75 -6.31
N ILE A 66 16.73 -8.85 -5.67
CA ILE A 66 16.52 -8.91 -4.21
C ILE A 66 17.82 -8.68 -3.45
N ALA A 67 18.92 -9.31 -3.86
CA ALA A 67 20.23 -9.07 -3.25
C ALA A 67 20.68 -7.61 -3.41
N LYS A 68 20.38 -6.96 -4.54
CA LYS A 68 20.72 -5.54 -4.78
C LYS A 68 19.93 -4.60 -3.87
N ILE A 69 18.66 -4.93 -3.60
CA ILE A 69 17.84 -4.19 -2.65
C ILE A 69 18.37 -4.41 -1.23
N ALA A 70 18.61 -5.67 -0.85
CA ALA A 70 19.07 -6.04 0.49
C ALA A 70 20.45 -5.46 0.84
N ALA A 71 21.32 -5.26 -0.15
CA ALA A 71 22.60 -4.58 0.03
C ALA A 71 22.49 -3.12 0.53
N LEU A 72 21.29 -2.52 0.49
CA LEU A 72 21.01 -1.20 1.05
C LEU A 72 20.45 -1.26 2.48
N PHE A 73 20.28 -2.45 3.04
CA PHE A 73 19.89 -2.66 4.43
C PHE A 73 21.13 -2.85 5.30
N ASP A 74 20.97 -2.61 6.60
CA ASP A 74 21.95 -2.99 7.61
C ASP A 74 21.82 -4.49 7.91
N ASP A 75 22.95 -5.17 8.14
CA ASP A 75 23.06 -6.61 8.43
C ASP A 75 22.22 -7.54 7.53
N PRO A 76 22.36 -7.45 6.18
CA PRO A 76 21.53 -8.22 5.27
C PRO A 76 21.84 -9.72 5.33
N ALA A 77 20.80 -10.54 5.33
CA ALA A 77 20.93 -11.99 5.29
C ALA A 77 19.83 -12.64 4.44
N GLU A 78 20.20 -13.62 3.62
CA GLU A 78 19.21 -14.46 2.94
C GLU A 78 18.45 -15.31 3.97
N VAL A 79 17.13 -15.41 3.78
CA VAL A 79 16.21 -16.14 4.65
C VAL A 79 15.75 -17.42 3.98
N ALA A 80 15.31 -17.33 2.73
CA ALA A 80 14.74 -18.43 1.99
C ALA A 80 14.84 -18.19 0.48
N THR A 81 14.95 -19.27 -0.28
CA THR A 81 14.75 -19.26 -1.73
C THR A 81 13.96 -20.51 -2.11
N ASN A 82 12.74 -20.33 -2.63
CA ASN A 82 11.91 -21.41 -3.14
C ASN A 82 11.14 -20.95 -4.38
N ARG A 83 11.21 -21.71 -5.49
CA ARG A 83 10.52 -21.38 -6.76
C ARG A 83 10.91 -20.03 -7.36
N GLY A 84 12.10 -19.53 -7.03
CA GLY A 84 12.54 -18.18 -7.41
C GLY A 84 12.03 -17.08 -6.47
N PHE A 85 11.24 -17.40 -5.44
CA PHE A 85 10.87 -16.45 -4.39
C PHE A 85 12.00 -16.35 -3.36
N THR A 86 13.05 -15.62 -3.74
CA THR A 86 14.16 -15.29 -2.85
C THR A 86 13.74 -14.20 -1.86
N VAL A 87 14.04 -14.41 -0.59
CA VAL A 87 13.73 -13.50 0.52
C VAL A 87 15.00 -13.19 1.29
N TRP A 88 15.24 -11.90 1.52
CA TRP A 88 16.33 -11.39 2.34
C TRP A 88 15.74 -10.54 3.47
N ARG A 89 16.39 -10.58 4.63
CA ARG A 89 16.10 -9.70 5.77
C ARG A 89 17.24 -8.71 5.96
N GLY A 90 16.97 -7.65 6.71
CA GLY A 90 17.97 -6.70 7.21
C GLY A 90 17.30 -5.69 8.14
N GLN A 91 17.95 -4.56 8.35
CA GLN A 91 17.39 -3.44 9.11
C GLN A 91 17.48 -2.13 8.33
N LEU A 92 16.55 -1.23 8.62
CA LEU A 92 16.63 0.18 8.25
C LEU A 92 16.28 1.00 9.48
N ASP A 93 17.15 1.92 9.87
CA ASP A 93 16.98 2.77 11.05
C ASP A 93 16.67 1.95 12.33
N GLY A 94 17.31 0.78 12.47
CA GLY A 94 17.12 -0.14 13.59
C GLY A 94 15.82 -0.96 13.57
N VAL A 95 15.01 -0.85 12.51
CA VAL A 95 13.76 -1.61 12.34
C VAL A 95 13.96 -2.72 11.33
N ASN A 96 13.50 -3.93 11.67
CA ASN A 96 13.58 -5.08 10.76
C ASN A 96 12.75 -4.84 9.49
N VAL A 97 13.41 -5.06 8.35
CA VAL A 97 12.81 -4.99 7.01
C VAL A 97 13.18 -6.22 6.20
N PHE A 98 12.50 -6.41 5.07
CA PHE A 98 12.81 -7.50 4.15
C PHE A 98 12.72 -7.08 2.69
N ALA A 99 13.35 -7.87 1.82
CA ALA A 99 13.16 -7.81 0.38
C ALA A 99 12.74 -9.20 -0.12
N ALA A 100 11.74 -9.27 -1.01
CA ALA A 100 11.23 -10.55 -1.51
C ALA A 100 10.90 -10.53 -3.01
N ALA A 101 11.26 -11.60 -3.70
CA ALA A 101 10.92 -11.80 -5.11
C ALA A 101 9.49 -12.30 -5.26
N HIS A 102 8.79 -11.83 -6.29
CA HIS A 102 7.41 -12.22 -6.57
C HIS A 102 7.19 -12.82 -7.98
N GLY A 103 8.22 -12.85 -8.82
CA GLY A 103 8.13 -13.33 -10.20
C GLY A 103 7.35 -12.38 -11.13
N ILE A 104 7.09 -12.84 -12.35
CA ILE A 104 6.33 -12.07 -13.36
C ILE A 104 4.86 -12.49 -13.34
N GLY A 105 3.98 -11.52 -13.47
CA GLY A 105 2.54 -11.68 -13.60
C GLY A 105 1.80 -11.66 -12.26
N SER A 106 0.59 -11.10 -12.33
CA SER A 106 -0.32 -10.95 -11.19
C SER A 106 -0.63 -12.26 -10.46
N ALA A 107 -0.62 -13.41 -11.15
CA ALA A 107 -0.89 -14.72 -10.55
C ALA A 107 0.22 -15.16 -9.57
N SER A 108 1.48 -15.08 -10.00
CA SER A 108 2.63 -15.38 -9.14
C SER A 108 2.75 -14.35 -8.01
N ALA A 109 2.57 -13.07 -8.35
CA ALA A 109 2.68 -11.99 -7.39
C ALA A 109 1.62 -12.09 -6.29
N ALA A 110 0.38 -12.46 -6.63
CA ALA A 110 -0.69 -12.66 -5.67
C ALA A 110 -0.37 -13.72 -4.60
N ILE A 111 0.30 -14.81 -4.98
CA ILE A 111 0.75 -15.84 -4.02
C ILE A 111 1.67 -15.21 -2.98
N VAL A 112 2.69 -14.49 -3.45
CA VAL A 112 3.69 -13.88 -2.55
C VAL A 112 3.05 -12.80 -1.67
N PHE A 113 2.19 -11.95 -2.24
CA PHE A 113 1.53 -10.89 -1.47
C PHE A 113 0.60 -11.44 -0.38
N GLU A 114 -0.14 -12.51 -0.66
CA GLU A 114 -0.96 -13.19 0.34
C GLU A 114 -0.13 -13.85 1.44
N GLU A 115 0.90 -14.60 1.07
CA GLU A 115 1.75 -15.29 2.05
C GLU A 115 2.49 -14.29 2.95
N LEU A 116 2.95 -13.16 2.41
CA LEU A 116 3.52 -12.09 3.22
C LEU A 116 2.50 -11.46 4.17
N ALA A 117 1.26 -11.25 3.72
CA ALA A 117 0.18 -10.75 4.58
C ALA A 117 -0.18 -11.75 5.70
N LEU A 118 -0.20 -13.05 5.40
CA LEU A 118 -0.36 -14.14 6.37
C LEU A 118 0.75 -14.16 7.42
N LEU A 119 1.97 -13.83 7.02
CA LEU A 119 3.12 -13.68 7.91
C LEU A 119 3.09 -12.38 8.74
N GLY A 120 2.04 -11.57 8.62
CA GLY A 120 1.85 -10.35 9.40
C GLY A 120 2.52 -9.10 8.81
N CYS A 121 3.02 -9.18 7.57
CA CYS A 121 3.57 -8.01 6.90
C CYS A 121 2.46 -7.00 6.59
N HIS A 122 2.68 -5.72 6.92
CA HIS A 122 1.65 -4.68 6.82
C HIS A 122 2.02 -3.51 5.91
N THR A 123 3.25 -3.47 5.38
CA THR A 123 3.71 -2.41 4.46
C THR A 123 4.55 -3.02 3.36
N LEU A 124 4.11 -2.89 2.11
CA LEU A 124 4.78 -3.48 0.95
C LEU A 124 4.98 -2.42 -0.13
N ILE A 125 6.22 -2.23 -0.58
CA ILE A 125 6.56 -1.38 -1.72
C ILE A 125 7.04 -2.27 -2.86
N ARG A 126 6.37 -2.25 -4.01
CA ARG A 126 6.87 -2.90 -5.21
C ARG A 126 7.83 -2.00 -5.98
N VAL A 127 8.99 -2.53 -6.31
CA VAL A 127 9.98 -1.96 -7.22
C VAL A 127 10.00 -2.77 -8.51
N GLY A 128 9.55 -2.14 -9.59
CA GLY A 128 9.39 -2.79 -10.88
C GLY A 128 10.02 -2.03 -12.02
N THR A 129 9.71 -2.51 -13.22
CA THR A 129 10.06 -1.91 -14.50
C THR A 129 8.79 -1.78 -15.33
N CYS A 130 8.74 -0.79 -16.21
CA CYS A 130 7.54 -0.49 -16.98
C CYS A 130 7.87 0.03 -18.38
N GLY A 131 6.89 -0.07 -19.26
CA GLY A 131 6.88 0.65 -20.53
C GLY A 131 6.12 1.97 -20.40
N SER A 132 6.57 3.02 -21.09
CA SER A 132 5.90 4.32 -21.09
C SER A 132 4.69 4.34 -22.01
N LEU A 133 3.61 5.01 -21.56
CA LEU A 133 2.39 5.21 -22.35
C LEU A 133 2.16 6.66 -22.76
N GLN A 134 2.89 7.60 -22.15
CA GLN A 134 2.74 9.04 -22.36
C GLN A 134 3.95 9.62 -23.09
N ALA A 135 3.68 10.63 -23.92
CA ALA A 135 4.73 11.37 -24.62
C ALA A 135 5.63 12.13 -23.63
N GLY A 136 6.92 12.26 -23.96
CA GLY A 136 7.90 12.98 -23.15
C GLY A 136 8.55 12.14 -22.04
N MET A 137 8.04 10.94 -21.75
CA MET A 137 8.67 10.01 -20.83
C MET A 137 9.82 9.27 -21.51
N ARG A 138 10.96 9.20 -20.81
CA ARG A 138 12.22 8.67 -21.34
C ARG A 138 12.66 7.43 -20.59
N VAL A 139 13.50 6.62 -21.23
CA VAL A 139 14.22 5.53 -20.55
C VAL A 139 14.95 6.08 -19.32
N GLY A 140 14.84 5.33 -18.23
CA GLY A 140 15.38 5.71 -16.93
C GLY A 140 14.52 6.69 -16.14
N ASP A 141 13.45 7.27 -16.69
CA ASP A 141 12.46 7.98 -15.86
C ASP A 141 11.87 7.05 -14.80
N VAL A 142 11.37 7.64 -13.71
CA VAL A 142 10.75 6.91 -12.60
C VAL A 142 9.25 7.23 -12.55
N VAL A 143 8.44 6.21 -12.32
CA VAL A 143 6.99 6.32 -12.15
C VAL A 143 6.61 5.94 -10.72
N VAL A 144 5.80 6.77 -10.06
CA VAL A 144 5.11 6.44 -8.80
C VAL A 144 3.64 6.21 -9.12
N SER A 145 3.16 5.00 -8.86
CA SER A 145 1.77 4.64 -9.18
C SER A 145 0.81 5.07 -8.07
N THR A 146 -0.24 5.79 -8.44
CA THR A 146 -1.37 6.13 -7.54
C THR A 146 -2.45 5.04 -7.53
N GLY A 147 -2.45 4.18 -8.54
CA GLY A 147 -3.40 3.08 -8.72
C GLY A 147 -3.14 2.34 -10.03
N CYS A 148 -3.80 1.20 -10.23
CA CYS A 148 -3.65 0.37 -11.41
C CYS A 148 -4.99 0.09 -12.12
N ILE A 149 -4.99 0.17 -13.45
CA ILE A 149 -5.99 -0.49 -14.29
C ILE A 149 -5.83 -2.00 -14.12
N ARG A 150 -6.95 -2.68 -13.88
CA ARG A 150 -7.03 -4.12 -13.60
C ARG A 150 -7.27 -4.91 -14.89
N ASP A 151 -6.32 -4.85 -15.82
CA ASP A 151 -6.32 -5.66 -17.06
C ASP A 151 -5.64 -7.03 -16.86
N ASP A 152 -5.84 -7.62 -15.69
CA ASP A 152 -5.32 -8.92 -15.33
C ASP A 152 -6.46 -9.92 -15.06
N GLY A 153 -6.14 -11.21 -15.12
CA GLY A 153 -7.10 -12.26 -14.78
C GLY A 153 -7.21 -12.52 -13.28
N THR A 154 -6.18 -12.19 -12.49
CA THR A 154 -6.07 -12.58 -11.09
C THR A 154 -6.96 -11.74 -10.20
N THR A 155 -6.94 -10.40 -10.34
CA THR A 155 -7.67 -9.53 -9.40
C THR A 155 -9.18 -9.72 -9.45
N ARG A 156 -9.74 -10.18 -10.57
CA ARG A 156 -11.18 -10.48 -10.69
C ARG A 156 -11.63 -11.65 -9.79
N ALA A 157 -10.70 -12.53 -9.42
CA ALA A 157 -10.96 -13.59 -8.45
C ALA A 157 -11.00 -13.08 -6.99
N TYR A 158 -10.47 -11.87 -6.74
CA TYR A 158 -10.42 -11.27 -5.40
C TYR A 158 -11.59 -10.31 -5.16
N LEU A 159 -11.85 -9.41 -6.11
CA LEU A 159 -12.81 -8.32 -5.96
C LEU A 159 -13.58 -8.07 -7.27
N PRO A 160 -14.84 -7.61 -7.20
CA PRO A 160 -15.60 -7.18 -8.38
C PRO A 160 -14.83 -6.14 -9.21
N ALA A 161 -15.09 -6.07 -10.52
CA ALA A 161 -14.29 -5.24 -11.45
C ALA A 161 -14.35 -3.73 -11.13
N GLU A 162 -15.43 -3.29 -10.49
CA GLU A 162 -15.68 -1.91 -10.06
C GLU A 162 -14.78 -1.49 -8.90
N PHE A 163 -14.26 -2.44 -8.11
CA PHE A 163 -13.39 -2.12 -6.99
C PHE A 163 -12.06 -1.55 -7.52
N PRO A 164 -11.63 -0.36 -7.07
CA PRO A 164 -10.44 0.27 -7.61
C PRO A 164 -9.16 -0.33 -6.99
N ALA A 165 -8.17 -0.67 -7.82
CA ALA A 165 -6.84 -1.04 -7.36
C ALA A 165 -6.03 0.24 -7.08
N VAL A 166 -6.05 0.73 -5.84
CA VAL A 166 -5.41 2.00 -5.44
C VAL A 166 -4.26 1.79 -4.48
N ALA A 167 -3.21 2.60 -4.66
CA ALA A 167 -2.09 2.63 -3.73
C ALA A 167 -2.50 3.31 -2.41
N SER A 168 -1.78 2.99 -1.35
CA SER A 168 -1.91 3.66 -0.07
C SER A 168 -1.34 5.08 -0.18
N HIS A 169 -2.14 6.09 0.14
CA HIS A 169 -1.77 7.50 -0.03
C HIS A 169 -0.45 7.84 0.66
N GLU A 170 -0.20 7.23 1.82
CA GLU A 170 1.02 7.39 2.60
C GLU A 170 2.27 6.99 1.83
N LEU A 171 2.20 5.84 1.14
CA LEU A 171 3.31 5.32 0.35
C LEU A 171 3.47 6.07 -0.97
N VAL A 172 2.38 6.54 -1.58
CA VAL A 172 2.46 7.44 -2.75
C VAL A 172 3.23 8.71 -2.40
N THR A 173 2.88 9.35 -1.28
CA THR A 173 3.53 10.58 -0.83
C THR A 173 5.00 10.33 -0.48
N ALA A 174 5.30 9.28 0.30
CA ALA A 174 6.67 8.93 0.67
C ALA A 174 7.54 8.62 -0.56
N LEU A 175 7.01 7.86 -1.54
CA LEU A 175 7.71 7.57 -2.80
C LEU A 175 7.92 8.81 -3.65
N ARG A 176 6.93 9.71 -3.74
CA ARG A 176 7.07 10.98 -4.46
C ARG A 176 8.15 11.87 -3.83
N LEU A 177 8.19 11.96 -2.50
CA LEU A 177 9.24 12.71 -1.81
C LEU A 177 10.60 12.04 -2.07
N ALA A 178 10.72 10.73 -1.80
CA ALA A 178 11.97 9.99 -1.97
C ALA A 178 12.56 10.07 -3.39
N THR A 179 11.70 10.10 -4.42
CA THR A 179 12.14 10.27 -5.82
C THR A 179 12.63 11.68 -6.13
N MET A 180 12.14 12.72 -5.47
CA MET A 180 12.65 14.10 -5.62
C MET A 180 14.05 14.28 -5.01
N GLY A 181 14.44 13.45 -4.04
CA GLY A 181 15.76 13.46 -3.42
C GLY A 181 16.72 12.37 -3.95
N ALA A 182 16.32 11.66 -5.02
CA ALA A 182 17.19 10.73 -5.74
C ALA A 182 18.02 11.48 -6.78
N GLU A 183 19.25 11.03 -7.03
CA GLU A 183 20.19 11.66 -7.98
C GLU A 183 19.57 11.84 -9.38
N GLY A 184 19.38 13.09 -9.81
CA GLY A 184 18.93 13.47 -11.15
C GLY A 184 17.72 14.41 -11.12
N ASP A 185 17.80 15.54 -11.80
CA ASP A 185 16.78 16.62 -11.84
C ASP A 185 15.47 16.26 -12.56
N ARG A 186 15.09 14.97 -12.60
CA ARG A 186 13.87 14.52 -13.28
C ARG A 186 12.80 14.20 -12.24
N PRO A 187 11.71 15.01 -12.16
CA PRO A 187 10.61 14.69 -11.27
C PRO A 187 9.98 13.34 -11.66
N PRO A 188 9.45 12.58 -10.69
CA PRO A 188 8.75 11.34 -11.01
C PRO A 188 7.49 11.64 -11.83
N TRP A 189 7.15 10.72 -12.73
CA TRP A 189 5.80 10.64 -13.27
C TRP A 189 4.89 10.05 -12.20
N VAL A 190 3.77 10.71 -11.89
CA VAL A 190 2.84 10.25 -10.85
C VAL A 190 1.46 10.07 -11.47
N GLY A 191 0.89 8.87 -11.38
CA GLY A 191 -0.43 8.61 -11.96
C GLY A 191 -0.85 7.14 -11.97
N VAL A 192 -1.95 6.86 -12.67
CA VAL A 192 -2.49 5.51 -12.81
C VAL A 192 -1.65 4.71 -13.80
N THR A 193 -1.26 3.50 -13.43
CA THR A 193 -0.53 2.55 -14.29
C THR A 193 -1.46 1.48 -14.84
N HIS A 194 -1.07 0.83 -15.93
CA HIS A 194 -1.80 -0.29 -16.54
C HIS A 194 -1.16 -1.63 -16.18
N CYS A 195 -1.89 -2.51 -15.51
CA CYS A 195 -1.43 -3.86 -15.16
C CYS A 195 -2.10 -4.89 -16.08
N LYS A 196 -1.30 -5.67 -16.81
CA LYS A 196 -1.79 -6.65 -17.80
C LYS A 196 -1.41 -8.09 -17.48
N GLY A 197 -2.25 -9.03 -17.91
CA GLY A 197 -1.97 -10.47 -17.82
C GLY A 197 -1.08 -11.04 -18.94
N SER A 198 -0.95 -10.34 -20.07
CA SER A 198 -0.17 -10.78 -21.23
C SER A 198 0.84 -9.71 -21.63
N PHE A 199 2.13 -10.04 -21.63
CA PHE A 199 3.16 -9.10 -22.09
C PHE A 199 3.06 -8.85 -23.60
N TYR A 200 2.90 -9.92 -24.38
CA TYR A 200 2.93 -9.82 -25.84
C TYR A 200 1.68 -9.17 -26.46
N SER A 201 0.60 -8.94 -25.70
CA SER A 201 -0.53 -8.14 -26.18
C SER A 201 -0.22 -6.66 -26.32
N GLU A 202 0.95 -6.20 -25.85
CA GLU A 202 1.44 -4.85 -26.08
C GLU A 202 1.90 -4.62 -27.52
N VAL A 203 2.28 -5.69 -28.23
CA VAL A 203 2.76 -5.59 -29.61
C VAL A 203 1.55 -5.44 -30.54
N PRO A 204 1.45 -4.32 -31.31
CA PRO A 204 0.32 -4.10 -32.22
C PRO A 204 0.18 -5.27 -33.21
N GLY A 205 -1.05 -5.75 -33.42
CA GLY A 205 -1.31 -6.84 -34.37
C GLY A 205 -0.82 -8.23 -33.98
N TYR A 206 -0.17 -8.42 -32.81
CA TYR A 206 0.49 -9.68 -32.48
C TYR A 206 -0.46 -10.78 -32.00
N VAL A 207 -1.51 -10.41 -31.25
CA VAL A 207 -2.47 -11.37 -30.70
C VAL A 207 -3.62 -11.64 -31.69
N PRO A 208 -4.26 -12.83 -31.65
CA PRO A 208 -5.33 -13.17 -32.60
C PRO A 208 -6.48 -12.17 -32.65
N ASP A 209 -6.87 -11.62 -31.48
CA ASP A 209 -7.87 -10.55 -31.38
C ASP A 209 -7.20 -9.18 -31.21
N ALA A 210 -6.37 -8.83 -32.20
CA ALA A 210 -5.61 -7.58 -32.19
C ALA A 210 -6.52 -6.35 -32.15
N ALA A 211 -7.65 -6.36 -32.87
CA ALA A 211 -8.57 -5.23 -32.93
C ALA A 211 -9.11 -4.88 -31.53
N ALA A 212 -9.54 -5.86 -30.74
CA ALA A 212 -9.99 -5.62 -29.38
C ALA A 212 -8.85 -5.17 -28.46
N ALA A 213 -7.67 -5.82 -28.55
CA ALA A 213 -6.51 -5.45 -27.76
C ALA A 213 -6.03 -4.02 -28.04
N ASP A 214 -6.02 -3.61 -29.31
CA ASP A 214 -5.65 -2.27 -29.77
C ASP A 214 -6.65 -1.21 -29.32
N ALA A 215 -7.96 -1.49 -29.42
CA ALA A 215 -9.00 -0.58 -28.95
C ALA A 215 -8.92 -0.34 -27.43
N ARG A 216 -8.72 -1.41 -26.64
CA ARG A 216 -8.56 -1.29 -25.18
C ARG A 216 -7.31 -0.50 -24.81
N TRP A 217 -6.20 -0.77 -25.49
CA TRP A 217 -4.96 -0.03 -25.28
C TRP A 217 -5.12 1.46 -25.53
N ALA A 218 -5.75 1.83 -26.65
CA ALA A 218 -6.02 3.23 -26.98
C ALA A 218 -6.90 3.90 -25.90
N ALA A 219 -7.87 3.18 -25.34
CA ALA A 219 -8.69 3.68 -24.23
C ALA A 219 -7.86 3.93 -22.95
N TRP A 220 -6.92 3.03 -22.60
CA TRP A 220 -6.05 3.22 -21.43
C TRP A 220 -5.11 4.41 -21.59
N VAL A 221 -4.50 4.56 -22.77
CA VAL A 221 -3.62 5.68 -23.07
C VAL A 221 -4.40 7.00 -23.09
N GLY A 222 -5.54 7.04 -23.79
CA GLY A 222 -6.42 8.21 -23.85
C GLY A 222 -7.06 8.58 -22.51
N GLY A 223 -7.23 7.61 -21.61
CA GLY A 223 -7.66 7.81 -20.23
C GLY A 223 -6.56 8.33 -19.28
N GLY A 224 -5.33 8.51 -19.77
CA GLY A 224 -4.23 9.09 -19.00
C GLY A 224 -3.38 8.09 -18.22
N ALA A 225 -3.45 6.78 -18.53
CA ALA A 225 -2.54 5.80 -17.93
C ALA A 225 -1.09 6.17 -18.25
N VAL A 226 -0.23 6.30 -17.23
CA VAL A 226 1.12 6.84 -17.42
C VAL A 226 2.10 5.79 -17.95
N ALA A 227 2.02 4.57 -17.43
CA ALA A 227 2.93 3.48 -17.77
C ALA A 227 2.22 2.14 -17.66
N THR A 228 2.85 1.09 -18.19
CA THR A 228 2.32 -0.28 -18.15
C THR A 228 3.31 -1.27 -17.53
N GLU A 229 2.79 -2.16 -16.69
CA GLU A 229 3.48 -3.21 -15.96
C GLU A 229 2.54 -4.42 -15.78
N MET A 230 2.79 -5.35 -14.86
CA MET A 230 2.12 -6.66 -14.82
C MET A 230 1.71 -7.18 -13.42
N GLU A 231 1.99 -6.46 -12.33
CA GLU A 231 1.74 -6.95 -10.95
C GLU A 231 1.07 -5.95 -10.00
N GLY A 232 1.04 -4.66 -10.33
CA GLY A 232 0.56 -3.61 -9.42
C GLY A 232 -0.92 -3.72 -9.09
N ALA A 233 -1.75 -4.19 -10.03
CA ALA A 233 -3.18 -4.41 -9.75
C ALA A 233 -3.38 -5.48 -8.66
N ALA A 234 -2.63 -6.58 -8.70
CA ALA A 234 -2.67 -7.62 -7.68
C ALA A 234 -2.20 -7.08 -6.32
N LEU A 235 -1.11 -6.32 -6.30
CA LEU A 235 -0.59 -5.70 -5.08
C LEU A 235 -1.65 -4.83 -4.40
N PHE A 236 -2.28 -3.92 -5.14
CA PHE A 236 -3.23 -2.97 -4.58
C PHE A 236 -4.57 -3.63 -4.20
N ALA A 237 -5.06 -4.57 -5.01
CA ALA A 237 -6.30 -5.31 -4.69
C ALA A 237 -6.15 -6.17 -3.44
N ILE A 238 -5.05 -6.94 -3.34
CA ILE A 238 -4.76 -7.76 -2.15
C ILE A 238 -4.46 -6.87 -0.95
N GLY A 239 -3.69 -5.79 -1.14
CA GLY A 239 -3.41 -4.81 -0.09
C GLY A 239 -4.70 -4.24 0.52
N GLY A 240 -5.65 -3.82 -0.32
CA GLY A 240 -6.98 -3.38 0.13
C GLY A 240 -7.74 -4.49 0.85
N ALA A 241 -7.80 -5.69 0.27
CA ALA A 241 -8.52 -6.84 0.83
C ALA A 241 -7.91 -7.41 2.12
N ARG A 242 -6.62 -7.13 2.40
CA ARG A 242 -5.88 -7.60 3.56
C ARG A 242 -5.46 -6.49 4.51
N ASN A 243 -5.90 -5.26 4.28
CA ASN A 243 -5.52 -4.08 5.08
C ASN A 243 -4.00 -3.90 5.21
N VAL A 244 -3.27 -4.14 4.12
CA VAL A 244 -1.82 -3.95 3.99
C VAL A 244 -1.58 -2.66 3.23
N ARG A 245 -0.69 -1.79 3.73
CA ARG A 245 -0.28 -0.58 3.00
C ARG A 245 0.57 -1.00 1.81
N THR A 246 0.20 -0.52 0.63
CA THR A 246 0.86 -0.87 -0.62
C THR A 246 1.24 0.35 -1.45
N GLY A 247 2.43 0.32 -2.03
CA GLY A 247 2.95 1.36 -2.91
C GLY A 247 3.76 0.74 -4.04
N MET A 248 3.96 1.48 -5.12
CA MET A 248 4.71 0.99 -6.28
C MET A 248 5.51 2.09 -6.94
N VAL A 249 6.78 1.79 -7.21
CA VAL A 249 7.71 2.62 -7.98
C VAL A 249 8.34 1.80 -9.10
N LEU A 250 8.41 2.38 -10.29
CA LEU A 250 8.83 1.69 -11.52
C LEU A 250 9.91 2.48 -12.24
N ALA A 251 10.87 1.80 -12.84
CA ALA A 251 11.79 2.38 -13.81
C ALA A 251 11.29 2.15 -15.24
N VAL A 252 11.35 3.19 -16.08
CA VAL A 252 10.96 3.10 -17.49
C VAL A 252 12.09 2.45 -18.30
N LEU A 253 11.78 1.36 -19.02
CA LEU A 253 12.74 0.63 -19.87
C LEU A 253 12.56 0.87 -21.37
N GLY A 254 11.45 1.48 -21.78
CA GLY A 254 11.18 1.72 -23.20
C GLY A 254 9.77 2.22 -23.43
N VAL A 255 9.47 2.54 -24.69
CA VAL A 255 8.14 2.98 -25.12
C VAL A 255 7.33 1.77 -25.55
N THR A 256 6.31 1.40 -24.79
CA THR A 256 5.38 0.33 -25.20
C THR A 256 4.19 0.98 -25.88
N LYS A 257 4.00 0.69 -27.17
CA LYS A 257 2.86 1.10 -28.02
C LYS A 257 2.32 2.51 -27.72
N LYS A 258 2.89 3.45 -28.47
CA LYS A 258 2.67 4.90 -28.37
C LYS A 258 1.21 5.32 -28.30
N GLY A 259 0.94 6.34 -27.49
CA GLY A 259 -0.25 7.17 -27.63
C GLY A 259 -0.21 8.06 -28.88
N PRO A 260 -1.34 8.67 -29.25
CA PRO A 260 -1.39 9.65 -30.34
C PRO A 260 -0.34 10.77 -30.13
N GLY A 261 0.54 11.01 -31.11
CA GLY A 261 1.47 12.15 -31.11
C GLY A 261 2.91 11.92 -30.61
N ALA A 262 3.33 10.68 -30.32
CA ALA A 262 4.74 10.39 -30.05
C ALA A 262 5.55 10.25 -31.37
N ALA A 263 6.73 10.88 -31.44
CA ALA A 263 7.60 10.91 -32.64
C ALA A 263 7.93 9.50 -33.19
N ASP A 264 8.16 9.38 -34.51
CA ASP A 264 8.41 8.13 -35.26
C ASP A 264 9.68 7.38 -34.82
N GLU A 265 9.54 6.52 -33.82
CA GLU A 265 10.49 5.44 -33.52
C GLU A 265 9.70 4.16 -33.79
N SER A 266 10.28 3.30 -34.61
CA SER A 266 9.66 2.07 -35.10
C SER A 266 9.39 1.09 -33.95
N THR A 267 8.41 0.21 -34.09
CA THR A 267 8.19 -0.89 -33.12
C THR A 267 9.44 -1.73 -32.90
N ALA A 268 10.31 -1.86 -33.91
CA ALA A 268 11.58 -2.59 -33.82
C ALA A 268 12.58 -1.91 -32.87
N GLU A 269 12.70 -0.58 -32.92
CA GLU A 269 13.58 0.19 -32.03
C GLU A 269 13.08 0.16 -30.58
N ALA A 270 11.77 0.29 -30.37
CA ALA A 270 11.15 0.13 -29.04
C ALA A 270 11.36 -1.27 -28.44
N VAL A 271 11.26 -2.32 -29.26
CA VAL A 271 11.57 -3.70 -28.83
C VAL A 271 13.07 -3.86 -28.55
N ALA A 272 13.93 -3.31 -29.40
CA ALA A 272 15.38 -3.36 -29.21
C ALA A 272 15.80 -2.64 -27.91
N SER A 273 15.17 -1.52 -27.56
CA SER A 273 15.44 -0.80 -26.32
C SER A 273 15.03 -1.60 -25.07
N ILE A 274 13.94 -2.37 -25.14
CA ILE A 274 13.53 -3.26 -24.04
C ILE A 274 14.52 -4.42 -23.85
N LEU A 275 15.12 -4.89 -24.94
CA LEU A 275 16.07 -6.01 -24.94
C LEU A 275 17.50 -5.60 -24.57
N THR A 276 17.82 -4.30 -24.65
CA THR A 276 19.16 -3.77 -24.35
C THR A 276 19.15 -3.03 -23.02
N ASP A 277 19.93 -3.53 -22.07
CA ASP A 277 20.00 -2.97 -20.72
C ASP A 277 20.93 -1.73 -20.73
N SER A 278 20.44 -0.61 -21.28
CA SER A 278 21.20 0.64 -21.42
C SER A 278 21.66 1.19 -20.06
N GLU A 279 22.70 2.04 -20.08
CA GLU A 279 23.17 2.73 -18.87
C GLU A 279 22.05 3.57 -18.23
N GLU A 280 21.22 4.23 -19.03
CA GLU A 280 20.06 4.99 -18.56
C GLU A 280 19.02 4.10 -17.89
N ALA A 281 18.73 2.93 -18.47
CA ALA A 281 17.82 1.95 -17.90
C ALA A 281 18.36 1.41 -16.57
N ALA A 282 19.65 1.10 -16.50
CA ALA A 282 20.33 0.69 -15.27
C ALA A 282 20.26 1.79 -14.19
N ALA A 283 20.54 3.04 -14.55
CA ALA A 283 20.44 4.17 -13.64
C ALA A 283 19.01 4.40 -13.13
N GLY A 284 18.01 4.24 -14.00
CA GLY A 284 16.59 4.29 -13.61
C GLY A 284 16.20 3.22 -12.59
N LYS A 285 16.63 1.98 -12.81
CA LYS A 285 16.41 0.87 -11.86
C LYS A 285 17.06 1.18 -10.50
N THR A 286 18.28 1.70 -10.50
CA THR A 286 18.97 2.11 -9.26
C THR A 286 18.22 3.22 -8.53
N ARG A 287 17.75 4.25 -9.25
CA ARG A 287 16.92 5.32 -8.66
C ARG A 287 15.63 4.78 -8.05
N ALA A 288 14.92 3.89 -8.74
CA ALA A 288 13.68 3.29 -8.24
C ALA A 288 13.91 2.46 -6.96
N ILE A 289 15.01 1.69 -6.90
CA ILE A 289 15.40 0.94 -5.69
C ILE A 289 15.70 1.89 -4.53
N ARG A 290 16.53 2.92 -4.76
CA ARG A 290 16.88 3.91 -3.72
C ARG A 290 15.64 4.66 -3.22
N ALA A 291 14.75 5.07 -4.13
CA ALA A 291 13.51 5.73 -3.76
C ALA A 291 12.60 4.85 -2.90
N ALA A 292 12.54 3.54 -3.16
CA ALA A 292 11.78 2.61 -2.31
C ALA A 292 12.39 2.47 -0.91
N VAL A 293 13.71 2.39 -0.80
CA VAL A 293 14.42 2.33 0.50
C VAL A 293 14.20 3.62 1.29
N ASP A 294 14.39 4.78 0.66
CA ASP A 294 14.20 6.09 1.29
C ASP A 294 12.73 6.31 1.68
N ALA A 295 11.77 5.91 0.84
CA ALA A 295 10.35 5.95 1.20
C ALA A 295 10.00 5.03 2.39
N LEU A 296 10.64 3.86 2.48
CA LEU A 296 10.44 2.96 3.61
C LEU A 296 11.00 3.57 4.90
N ARG A 297 12.17 4.23 4.85
CA ARG A 297 12.71 5.00 5.99
C ARG A 297 11.75 6.11 6.43
N ILE A 298 11.22 6.90 5.49
CA ILE A 298 10.22 7.95 5.79
C ILE A 298 9.04 7.36 6.56
N VAL A 299 8.48 6.25 6.07
CA VAL A 299 7.31 5.61 6.70
C VAL A 299 7.67 4.97 8.05
N ILE A 300 8.82 4.33 8.17
CA ILE A 300 9.30 3.74 9.44
C ILE A 300 9.42 4.84 10.50
N ARG A 301 10.09 5.95 10.20
CA ARG A 301 10.25 7.06 11.15
C ARG A 301 8.94 7.69 11.53
N HIS A 302 8.05 7.91 10.55
CA HIS A 302 6.71 8.40 10.82
C HIS A 302 5.95 7.46 11.80
N ASP A 303 5.97 6.15 11.55
CA ASP A 303 5.24 5.18 12.38
C ASP A 303 5.82 5.05 13.80
N VAL A 304 7.15 5.13 13.94
CA VAL A 304 7.84 5.12 15.24
C VAL A 304 7.55 6.40 16.03
N THR A 305 7.61 7.57 15.39
CA THR A 305 7.28 8.86 16.02
C THR A 305 5.81 8.92 16.45
N ALA A 306 4.88 8.45 15.61
CA ALA A 306 3.47 8.37 15.97
C ALA A 306 3.22 7.40 17.15
N ALA A 307 3.97 6.29 17.22
CA ALA A 307 3.87 5.33 18.32
C ALA A 307 4.37 5.91 19.65
N THR A 308 5.49 6.64 19.64
CA THR A 308 6.06 7.29 20.84
C THR A 308 5.18 8.44 21.33
N ALA A 309 4.68 9.30 20.44
CA ALA A 309 3.73 10.36 20.79
C ALA A 309 2.41 9.81 21.37
N GLY A 310 1.87 8.74 20.79
CA GLY A 310 0.68 8.07 21.33
C GLY A 310 0.91 7.34 22.65
N ALA A 311 2.14 6.90 22.94
CA ALA A 311 2.52 6.36 24.23
C ALA A 311 2.64 7.47 25.29
N ALA A 312 3.29 8.59 24.95
CA ALA A 312 3.40 9.76 25.83
C ALA A 312 2.02 10.31 26.22
N LYS A 313 1.11 10.49 25.26
CA LYS A 313 -0.26 10.93 25.53
C LYS A 313 -1.04 9.97 26.44
N ARG A 314 -0.86 8.65 26.26
CA ARG A 314 -1.47 7.64 27.16
C ARG A 314 -0.90 7.67 28.58
N VAL A 315 0.36 8.09 28.74
CA VAL A 315 0.97 8.31 30.06
C VAL A 315 0.39 9.57 30.68
N GLU A 316 0.28 10.68 29.92
CA GLU A 316 -0.35 11.93 30.37
C GLU A 316 -1.82 11.74 30.78
N ASP A 317 -2.62 11.04 29.96
CA ASP A 317 -4.02 10.72 30.26
C ASP A 317 -4.17 9.76 31.48
N ARG A 318 -3.10 9.06 31.86
CA ARG A 318 -3.03 8.20 33.06
C ARG A 318 -2.50 8.92 34.29
N VAL A 319 -1.93 10.10 34.17
CA VAL A 319 -1.65 10.96 35.33
C VAL A 319 -3.01 11.52 35.77
N PRO A 320 -3.56 11.12 36.93
CA PRO A 320 -4.81 11.67 37.39
C PRO A 320 -4.66 13.19 37.50
N ALA A 321 -5.57 13.94 36.86
CA ALA A 321 -5.67 15.39 37.05
C ALA A 321 -5.58 15.67 38.55
N ALA A 322 -4.62 16.51 38.94
CA ALA A 322 -4.34 16.81 40.34
C ALA A 322 -5.66 17.05 41.07
N VAL A 323 -6.00 16.12 41.97
CA VAL A 323 -7.20 16.24 42.79
C VAL A 323 -7.02 17.53 43.57
N PRO A 324 -7.87 18.57 43.38
CA PRO A 324 -7.73 19.78 44.14
C PRO A 324 -7.86 19.40 45.62
N LEU A 325 -6.86 19.77 46.44
CA LEU A 325 -6.88 19.54 47.87
C LEU A 325 -8.19 20.10 48.42
N ALA A 326 -9.10 19.20 48.81
CA ALA A 326 -10.35 19.59 49.44
C ALA A 326 -10.01 20.29 50.76
N ALA A 327 -10.46 21.54 50.89
CA ALA A 327 -10.41 22.28 52.15
C ALA A 327 -11.05 21.44 53.28
N PRO A 328 -10.51 21.50 54.51
CA PRO A 328 -10.97 20.65 55.61
C PRO A 328 -12.45 20.92 55.90
N ARG A 329 -13.30 19.91 55.70
CA ARG A 329 -14.72 19.97 56.08
C ARG A 329 -14.82 19.97 57.61
N ALA A 330 -15.44 21.01 58.15
CA ALA A 330 -15.81 21.09 59.55
C ALA A 330 -16.72 19.92 59.93
N VAL A 331 -16.31 19.17 60.96
CA VAL A 331 -17.11 18.13 61.61
C VAL A 331 -18.27 18.81 62.34
N LYS A 332 -19.50 18.56 61.89
CA LYS A 332 -20.70 18.81 62.71
C LYS A 332 -21.12 17.52 63.39
N ALA A 333 -21.26 17.61 64.71
CA ALA A 333 -21.70 16.54 65.59
C ALA A 333 -23.18 16.17 65.36
N SER A 334 -23.44 14.87 65.48
CA SER A 334 -24.60 14.23 66.11
C SER A 334 -26.02 14.74 65.78
N THR A 335 -26.87 13.84 65.26
CA THR A 335 -28.03 13.34 66.03
C THR A 335 -28.61 12.05 65.43
N THR A 336 -28.65 11.04 66.28
CA THR A 336 -29.53 9.87 66.42
C THR A 336 -30.65 9.52 65.41
N ARG A 337 -30.75 8.18 65.23
CA ARG A 337 -31.94 7.30 65.21
C ARG A 337 -32.63 6.99 63.87
N HIS A 338 -32.56 5.70 63.50
CA HIS A 338 -33.64 4.69 63.53
C HIS A 338 -33.60 3.76 62.30
N CYS A 339 -33.37 2.48 62.57
CA CYS A 339 -33.68 1.37 61.68
C CYS A 339 -35.07 0.83 62.08
N PRO A 340 -35.89 0.38 61.13
CA PRO A 340 -36.45 -0.95 61.32
C PRO A 340 -36.46 -1.83 60.06
N HIS A 341 -36.46 -3.13 60.33
CA HIS A 341 -36.55 -4.28 59.43
C HIS A 341 -37.94 -4.47 58.77
N HIS A 342 -37.93 -5.40 57.80
CA HIS A 342 -39.04 -6.09 57.10
C HIS A 342 -39.50 -5.38 55.81
N GLY A 343 -39.70 -6.02 54.65
CA GLY A 343 -39.74 -7.42 54.24
C GLY A 343 -40.54 -7.51 52.93
N HIS A 344 -40.21 -8.48 52.07
CA HIS A 344 -40.99 -9.04 50.96
C HIS A 344 -41.17 -8.30 49.60
N CYS A 345 -40.65 -9.00 48.57
CA CYS A 345 -41.29 -9.45 47.33
C CYS A 345 -42.36 -8.57 46.64
N HIS A 346 -42.10 -8.18 45.38
CA HIS A 346 -42.86 -8.60 44.19
C HIS A 346 -42.36 -7.87 42.92
N ALA A 347 -41.94 -8.64 41.91
CA ALA A 347 -42.11 -8.32 40.48
C ALA A 347 -43.47 -8.93 40.04
N PRO A 348 -44.09 -8.59 38.88
CA PRO A 348 -43.50 -8.14 37.62
C PRO A 348 -44.27 -7.05 36.84
N ALA A 349 -43.69 -6.50 35.76
CA ALA A 349 -44.47 -6.02 34.60
C ALA A 349 -43.63 -6.00 33.33
N ILE A 350 -44.17 -6.68 32.32
CA ILE A 350 -43.75 -6.78 30.93
C ILE A 350 -44.05 -5.44 30.24
N GLY A 351 -43.04 -4.86 29.57
CA GLY A 351 -43.13 -3.62 28.81
C GLY A 351 -42.86 -3.86 27.32
N LEU A 352 -43.90 -3.60 26.53
CA LEU A 352 -44.10 -3.88 25.12
C LEU A 352 -43.13 -3.13 24.17
N ILE A 353 -42.80 -3.79 23.06
CA ILE A 353 -42.08 -3.27 21.89
C ILE A 353 -42.90 -2.17 21.19
N ALA A 354 -42.28 -1.03 20.87
CA ALA A 354 -42.76 -0.10 19.86
C ALA A 354 -41.62 0.26 18.90
N VAL A 355 -41.72 -0.26 17.69
CA VAL A 355 -40.89 0.08 16.52
C VAL A 355 -41.43 1.40 15.94
N GLY A 356 -40.62 2.45 15.95
CA GLY A 356 -40.93 3.74 15.32
C GLY A 356 -40.18 3.89 14.00
N ALA A 357 -40.93 3.87 12.90
CA ALA A 357 -40.47 4.19 11.56
C ALA A 357 -40.28 5.71 11.42
N ALA A 358 -39.13 6.14 10.90
CA ALA A 358 -38.94 7.47 10.34
C ALA A 358 -37.89 7.41 9.22
N ALA A 359 -38.31 6.91 8.07
CA ALA A 359 -37.67 7.16 6.78
C ALA A 359 -38.70 7.92 5.95
N PHE A 360 -38.41 9.17 5.60
CA PHE A 360 -38.87 9.93 4.41
C PHE A 360 -38.66 11.43 4.70
N GLY A 361 -37.77 12.07 3.95
CA GLY A 361 -37.72 13.54 3.89
C GLY A 361 -36.33 14.18 4.03
N ALA A 362 -35.41 13.92 3.11
CA ALA A 362 -34.24 14.80 2.89
C ALA A 362 -33.68 14.62 1.48
N LEU A 363 -34.50 14.90 0.46
CA LEU A 363 -34.05 15.02 -0.93
C LEU A 363 -34.77 16.19 -1.62
N ALA A 364 -34.60 17.41 -1.08
CA ALA A 364 -35.05 18.66 -1.70
C ALA A 364 -34.41 19.88 -1.01
N ALA A 365 -33.07 19.98 -1.00
CA ALA A 365 -32.38 21.19 -0.50
C ALA A 365 -30.98 21.39 -1.09
N LEU A 366 -30.79 21.07 -2.38
CA LEU A 366 -29.49 21.26 -3.06
C LEU A 366 -29.63 21.77 -4.50
N ALA A 367 -30.56 22.70 -4.75
CA ALA A 367 -30.78 23.30 -6.07
C ALA A 367 -31.00 24.83 -6.05
N ALA A 368 -30.52 25.56 -5.03
CA ALA A 368 -30.75 27.01 -4.93
C ALA A 368 -29.52 27.82 -4.48
N THR A 369 -28.30 27.40 -4.84
CA THR A 369 -27.06 28.17 -4.56
C THR A 369 -26.10 28.25 -5.76
N ALA A 370 -26.65 28.23 -6.98
CA ALA A 370 -25.86 28.35 -8.22
C ALA A 370 -26.23 29.55 -9.12
N ALA A 371 -26.89 30.60 -8.60
CA ALA A 371 -27.35 31.72 -9.42
C ALA A 371 -27.10 33.14 -8.87
N LEU A 372 -26.14 33.33 -7.95
CA LEU A 372 -25.80 34.67 -7.43
C LEU A 372 -24.28 34.89 -7.28
N ARG A 373 -23.54 34.68 -8.38
CA ARG A 373 -22.19 35.26 -8.59
C ARG A 373 -21.96 35.57 -10.06
N ARG A 374 -22.77 36.46 -10.62
CA ARG A 374 -22.50 37.28 -11.81
C ARG A 374 -23.34 38.55 -11.73
N ALA A 375 -22.84 39.53 -10.99
CA ALA A 375 -23.15 40.96 -11.09
C ALA A 375 -22.42 41.62 -9.92
N ASP A 376 -21.19 42.08 -10.20
CA ASP A 376 -20.53 43.28 -9.68
C ASP A 376 -19.02 43.20 -9.98
#